data_AF-A0A1M5BAV4-F1
#
_entry.id   AF-A0A1M5BAV4-F1
#
_cell.length_a   1.000
_cell.length_b   1.000
_cell.length_c   1.000
_cell.angle_alpha   90.00
_cell.angle_beta   90.00
_cell.angle_gamma   90.00
#
_symmetry.space_group_name_H-M   'P 1'
#
loop_
_entity.id
_entity.type
_entity.pdbx_description
1 polymer ?
#
loop_
_entity_poly.entity_id
_entity_poly.type
_entity_poly.pdbx_seq_one_letter_code
_entity_poly.pdbx_strand_id
1 'polypeptide(L)' 'MTRTHREYIALCAAEGVTLLRIETHRKHCRLCFEAGFVTASASPSDRRNLKNLRSAIRRLHR' A
#
# COMPACT_ATOMS: atom_id res chain seq x y z
N MET A 1 13.84 0.58 -6.73
CA MET A 1 12.51 0.20 -6.19
C MET A 1 12.73 -0.79 -5.05
N THR A 2 12.19 -0.52 -3.85
CA THR A 2 12.49 -1.31 -2.62
C THR A 2 11.70 -2.61 -2.56
N ARG A 3 12.14 -3.58 -1.73
CA ARG A 3 11.39 -4.83 -1.47
C ARG A 3 9.96 -4.54 -1.00
N THR A 4 9.82 -3.57 -0.11
CA THR A 4 8.54 -3.06 0.39
C THR A 4 7.59 -2.62 -0.72
N HIS A 5 8.08 -1.85 -1.70
CA HIS A 5 7.24 -1.41 -2.81
C HIS A 5 6.74 -2.58 -3.65
N ARG A 6 7.57 -3.63 -3.82
CA ARG A 6 7.16 -4.86 -4.51
C ARG A 6 6.07 -5.61 -3.73
N GLU A 7 6.21 -5.70 -2.40
CA GLU A 7 5.20 -6.34 -1.53
C GLU A 7 3.87 -5.57 -1.56
N TYR A 8 3.91 -4.25 -1.60
CA TYR A 8 2.71 -3.41 -1.74
C TYR A 8 2.02 -3.54 -3.08
N ILE A 9 2.78 -3.60 -4.18
CA ILE A 9 2.20 -3.84 -5.51
C ILE A 9 1.59 -5.23 -5.59
N ALA A 10 2.28 -6.25 -5.09
CA ALA A 10 1.75 -7.61 -5.05
C ALA A 10 0.46 -7.68 -4.21
N LEU A 11 0.41 -6.96 -3.09
CA LEU A 11 -0.80 -6.87 -2.27
C LEU A 11 -1.96 -6.18 -3.02
N CYS A 12 -1.70 -5.08 -3.71
CA CYS A 12 -2.71 -4.38 -4.51
C CYS A 12 -3.25 -5.28 -5.63
N ALA A 13 -2.35 -5.97 -6.35
CA ALA A 13 -2.72 -6.92 -7.39
C ALA A 13 -3.55 -8.09 -6.83
N ALA A 14 -3.19 -8.62 -5.66
CA ALA A 14 -3.94 -9.69 -5.00
C ALA A 14 -5.34 -9.25 -4.51
N GLU A 15 -5.53 -7.96 -4.21
CA GLU A 15 -6.85 -7.38 -3.90
C GLU A 15 -7.64 -6.97 -5.14
N GLY A 16 -7.06 -7.10 -6.34
CA GLY A 16 -7.71 -6.70 -7.59
C GLY A 16 -7.87 -5.18 -7.74
N VAL A 17 -7.03 -4.39 -7.05
CA VAL A 17 -7.08 -2.92 -7.13
C VAL A 17 -5.95 -2.36 -7.98
N THR A 18 -6.26 -1.32 -8.75
CA THR A 18 -5.29 -0.62 -9.59
C THR A 18 -4.53 0.43 -8.78
N LEU A 19 -3.26 0.16 -8.51
CA LEU A 19 -2.35 1.13 -7.90
C LEU A 19 -1.80 2.09 -8.96
N LEU A 20 -2.07 3.39 -8.83
CA LEU A 20 -1.64 4.40 -9.79
C LEU A 20 -0.18 4.81 -9.58
N ARG A 21 0.20 5.08 -8.33
CA ARG A 21 1.57 5.46 -7.96
C ARG A 21 1.85 5.24 -6.48
N ILE A 22 3.13 5.20 -6.13
CA ILE A 22 3.60 5.18 -4.74
C ILE A 22 4.41 6.45 -4.50
N GLU A 23 3.94 7.32 -3.61
CA GLU A 23 4.68 8.51 -3.17
C GLU A 23 5.44 8.20 -1.89
N THR A 24 6.76 8.38 -1.87
CA THR A 24 7.59 8.09 -0.70
C THR A 24 7.86 9.37 0.09
N HIS A 25 7.51 9.37 1.39
CA HIS A 25 7.73 10.49 2.31
C HIS A 25 8.45 10.04 3.57
N ARG A 26 9.77 10.27 3.63
CA ARG A 26 10.64 9.94 4.77
C ARG A 26 10.43 8.50 5.28
N LYS A 27 9.60 8.31 6.31
CA LYS A 27 9.31 7.03 6.98
C LYS A 27 8.05 6.34 6.48
N HIS A 28 7.24 7.01 5.66
CA HIS A 28 5.97 6.51 5.15
C HIS A 28 5.93 6.57 3.62
N CYS A 29 5.03 5.82 3.03
CA CYS A 29 4.66 5.97 1.63
C CYS A 29 3.14 6.06 1.50
N ARG A 30 2.67 6.73 0.46
CA ARG A 30 1.27 6.77 0.06
C ARG A 30 1.10 5.89 -1.16
N LEU A 31 0.19 4.95 -1.06
CA LEU A 31 -0.32 4.18 -2.19
C LEU A 31 -1.51 4.96 -2.73
N CYS A 32 -1.39 5.47 -3.97
CA CYS A 32 -2.42 6.27 -4.61
C CYS A 32 -3.26 5.41 -5.54
N PHE A 33 -4.57 5.55 -5.42
CA PHE A 33 -5.62 4.85 -6.16
C PHE A 33 -6.59 5.88 -6.73
N GLU A 34 -7.47 5.49 -7.65
CA GLU A 34 -8.52 6.39 -8.16
C GLU A 34 -9.48 6.87 -7.05
N ALA A 35 -9.79 5.98 -6.10
CA ALA A 35 -10.67 6.29 -4.96
C ALA A 35 -10.02 7.15 -3.86
N GLY A 36 -8.70 7.37 -3.91
CA GLY A 36 -7.97 8.12 -2.88
C GLY A 36 -6.57 7.57 -2.61
N PHE A 37 -6.09 7.68 -1.36
CA PHE A 37 -4.76 7.14 -1.01
C PHE A 37 -4.76 6.44 0.35
N VAL A 38 -3.83 5.49 0.50
CA VAL A 38 -3.55 4.82 1.77
C VAL A 38 -2.11 5.08 2.18
N THR A 39 -1.90 5.54 3.42
CA THR A 39 -0.56 5.69 4.00
C THR A 39 -0.09 4.39 4.63
N ALA A 40 1.14 3.99 4.33
CA ALA A 40 1.82 2.84 4.93
C ALA A 40 3.25 3.20 5.33
N SER A 41 3.90 2.37 6.15
CA SER A 41 5.34 2.55 6.42
C SER A 41 6.17 2.35 5.16
N ALA A 42 7.25 3.11 4.96
CA ALA A 42 8.20 2.90 3.87
C ALA A 42 9.17 1.73 4.16
N SER A 43 9.19 1.24 5.41
CA SER A 43 10.08 0.15 5.89
C SER A 43 9.30 -0.88 6.74
N PRO A 44 8.25 -1.52 6.22
CA PRO A 44 7.53 -2.55 6.93
C PRO A 44 8.35 -3.83 6.98
N SER A 45 9.07 -4.04 8.07
CA SER A 45 9.64 -5.35 8.38
C SER A 45 8.57 -6.34 8.88
N ASP A 46 7.35 -5.86 9.19
CA ASP A 46 6.33 -6.58 9.94
C ASP A 46 5.09 -6.94 9.10
N ARG A 47 4.69 -8.23 9.16
CA ARG A 47 3.46 -8.78 8.56
C ARG A 47 2.19 -8.06 9.04
N ARG A 48 2.19 -7.46 10.24
CA ARG A 48 1.05 -6.69 10.76
C ARG A 48 0.76 -5.46 9.93
N ASN A 49 1.79 -4.77 9.41
CA ASN A 49 1.61 -3.62 8.56
C ASN A 49 0.89 -4.00 7.25
N LEU A 50 1.23 -5.15 6.65
CA LEU A 50 0.55 -5.65 5.45
C LEU A 50 -0.93 -5.94 5.70
N LYS A 51 -1.28 -6.53 6.87
CA LYS A 51 -2.69 -6.76 7.23
C LYS A 51 -3.46 -5.44 7.39
N ASN A 52 -2.87 -4.46 8.06
CA ASN A 52 -3.47 -3.13 8.23
C ASN A 52 -3.65 -2.43 6.87
N LEU A 53 -2.63 -2.48 6.02
CA LEU A 53 -2.69 -1.93 4.67
C LEU A 53 -3.79 -2.60 3.85
N ARG A 54 -3.89 -3.93 3.87
CA ARG A 54 -4.96 -4.68 3.20
C ARG A 54 -6.34 -4.22 3.66
N SER A 55 -6.54 -4.08 4.98
CA SER A 55 -7.81 -3.59 5.53
C SER A 55 -8.13 -2.16 5.08
N ALA A 56 -7.13 -1.28 5.02
CA ALA A 56 -7.30 0.09 4.58
C ALA A 56 -7.63 0.19 3.09
N ILE A 57 -6.96 -0.59 2.25
CA ILE A 57 -7.27 -0.71 0.80
C ILE A 57 -8.72 -1.17 0.64
N ARG A 58 -9.12 -2.26 1.32
CA ARG A 58 -10.50 -2.76 1.25
C ARG A 58 -11.52 -1.71 1.66
N ARG A 59 -11.24 -0.91 2.69
CA ARG A 59 -12.14 0.16 3.15
C ARG A 59 -12.22 1.32 2.16
N LEU A 60 -11.13 1.63 1.46
CA LEU A 60 -11.08 2.68 0.45
C LEU A 60 -11.88 2.31 -0.81
N HIS A 61 -11.90 1.02 -1.16
CA HIS A 61 -12.57 0.49 -2.35
C HIS A 61 -13.94 -0.15 -2.06
N ARG A 62 -14.52 0.09 -0.88
CA ARG A 62 -15.86 -0.39 -0.50
C ARG A 62 -16.88 0.72 -0.66
#